data_AF-A0A6P6A6Z0-F1
#
_entry.id   AF-A0A6P6A6Z0-F1
#
_cell.length_a   1.000
_cell.length_b   1.000
_cell.length_c   1.000
_cell.angle_alpha   90.00
_cell.angle_beta   90.00
_cell.angle_gamma   90.00
#
_symmetry.space_group_name_H-M   'P 1'
#
loop_
_entity.id
_entity.type
_entity.pdbx_description
1 polymer ?
#
loop_
_entity_poly.entity_id
_entity_poly.type
_entity_poly.pdbx_seq_one_letter_code
_entity_poly.pdbx_strand_id
1 'polypeptide(L)'
;MLQGLMNLLSLCFKPFGHDGENHETNGILGGGSRGGSREGKDGLFWFRDIGKYGSGDFSMTVVQANQVLEDQSQIESGQFGTFVGIYDGHGGPEAARYVCDHLFKHFRAITAESQGVVTAETIERAFRQTEEGFTALVSELWSTQPNMATVGTCCLVGVIYQQTLFIANLGDSRAVLGKKVGNTGGIAAMQLSTEHNANIEAIRHELKELHPNDPQIVVLKHGVWKVKGIIQVSRSIGDVYMKHERYNKEPINRKFRLPEPMNMPILSANPTIISLTFHPNDSFLIFASDGLWEHLSNEKAVDIVHSHPRAGSAKRLVEAALQEAARKREMRYSDLQKIDKKVRRHFHDDITVIVLFFNHDLISRGAVQDPPVSNRSALEHR
;
A
#
# COMPACT_ATOMS: atom_id res chain seq x y z
N MET A 1 -35.08 7.99 36.19
CA MET A 1 -34.25 8.96 36.93
C MET A 1 -32.84 8.43 36.98
N LEU A 2 -31.95 9.23 36.37
CA LEU A 2 -30.50 9.30 36.45
C LEU A 2 -29.67 8.00 36.43
N GLN A 3 -28.92 7.72 35.36
CA GLN A 3 -27.56 8.23 35.11
C GLN A 3 -26.55 7.81 36.20
N GLY A 4 -25.62 6.93 35.83
CA GLY A 4 -24.50 6.55 36.71
C GLY A 4 -23.59 5.47 36.12
N LEU A 5 -23.26 5.58 34.84
CA LEU A 5 -22.16 4.85 34.22
C LEU A 5 -20.82 5.34 34.80
N MET A 6 -19.82 4.45 34.82
CA MET A 6 -18.38 4.73 34.70
C MET A 6 -17.66 5.36 35.90
N ASN A 7 -16.76 4.57 36.51
CA ASN A 7 -15.32 4.90 36.59
C ASN A 7 -14.59 3.84 37.43
N LEU A 8 -13.82 2.97 36.76
CA LEU A 8 -12.63 2.36 37.35
C LEU A 8 -11.48 2.49 36.33
N LEU A 9 -11.00 3.73 36.21
CA LEU A 9 -9.70 4.08 35.68
C LEU A 9 -8.85 4.62 36.83
N SER A 10 -7.54 4.39 36.73
CA SER A 10 -6.47 5.08 37.46
C SER A 10 -6.25 4.69 38.93
N LEU A 11 -5.33 3.76 39.15
CA LEU A 11 -4.47 3.78 40.34
C LEU A 11 -2.98 3.74 39.93
N CYS A 12 -2.41 4.94 40.01
CA CYS A 12 -1.12 5.26 40.63
C CYS A 12 0.19 4.87 39.92
N PHE A 13 0.65 5.82 39.10
CA PHE A 13 2.02 6.35 39.10
C PHE A 13 2.60 6.59 40.51
N LYS A 14 3.93 6.45 40.67
CA LYS A 14 4.87 7.56 40.98
C LYS A 14 6.38 7.14 41.04
N PRO A 15 7.34 8.08 41.06
CA PRO A 15 8.49 8.12 40.13
C PRO A 15 9.88 8.28 40.82
N PHE A 16 10.98 8.29 40.04
CA PHE A 16 12.22 9.05 40.26
C PHE A 16 12.95 9.15 38.90
N GLY A 17 13.59 10.23 38.45
CA GLY A 17 13.86 11.54 39.03
C GLY A 17 14.18 12.52 37.89
N HIS A 18 14.13 13.80 38.23
CA HIS A 18 14.42 14.92 37.34
C HIS A 18 15.69 15.57 37.89
N ASP A 19 16.69 15.80 37.04
CA ASP A 19 17.55 16.98 37.12
C ASP A 19 17.83 17.39 35.68
N GLY A 20 17.53 18.65 35.39
CA GLY A 20 17.70 19.26 34.09
C GLY A 20 19.02 20.01 33.99
N GLU A 21 19.45 20.25 32.76
CA GLU A 21 20.16 21.47 32.40
C GLU A 21 20.01 21.72 30.90
N ASN A 22 19.66 22.96 30.58
CA ASN A 22 19.54 23.50 29.22
C ASN A 22 20.92 23.56 28.56
N HIS A 23 21.02 23.15 27.30
CA HIS A 23 21.96 23.79 26.37
C HIS A 23 21.49 23.65 24.92
N GLU A 24 21.18 24.79 24.31
CA GLU A 24 21.23 24.98 22.86
C GLU A 24 22.69 24.85 22.40
N THR A 25 22.95 23.98 21.41
CA THR A 25 24.11 24.13 20.52
C THR A 25 23.81 23.54 19.14
N ASN A 26 23.87 24.40 18.11
CA ASN A 26 24.15 24.02 16.73
C ASN A 26 25.46 23.22 16.67
N GLY A 27 25.48 22.12 15.91
CA GLY A 27 26.68 21.32 15.68
C GLY A 27 26.64 20.59 14.34
N ILE A 28 27.39 21.13 13.39
CA ILE A 28 27.71 20.55 12.08
C ILE A 28 28.98 19.68 12.20
N LEU A 29 28.97 18.53 11.50
CA LEU A 29 30.07 17.61 11.09
C LEU A 29 30.69 16.62 12.09
N GLY A 30 30.79 15.35 11.66
CA GLY A 30 31.95 14.50 12.00
C GLY A 30 31.74 12.98 12.11
N GLY A 31 31.76 12.27 10.97
CA GLY A 31 32.40 10.96 10.74
C GLY A 31 32.27 9.79 11.75
N GLY A 32 31.56 8.74 11.33
CA GLY A 32 31.62 7.42 11.97
C GLY A 32 30.91 6.35 11.12
N SER A 33 31.64 5.75 10.18
CA SER A 33 31.14 4.70 9.28
C SER A 33 30.87 3.39 10.02
N ARG A 34 29.60 3.13 10.31
CA ARG A 34 28.97 1.80 10.38
C ARG A 34 27.64 1.94 9.66
N GLY A 35 27.46 1.20 8.56
CA GLY A 35 26.29 1.29 7.67
C GLY A 35 24.99 0.85 8.35
N GLY A 36 24.48 1.70 9.24
CA GLY A 36 23.16 1.56 9.84
C GLY A 36 22.09 2.08 8.87
N SER A 37 21.00 1.33 8.76
CA SER A 37 19.77 1.79 8.12
C SER A 37 19.32 3.10 8.76
N ARG A 38 19.29 4.20 7.97
CA ARG A 38 18.77 5.49 8.43
C ARG A 38 17.25 5.47 8.33
N GLU A 39 16.61 4.99 9.38
CA GLU A 39 15.18 5.19 9.61
C GLU A 39 14.95 6.54 10.27
N GLY A 40 13.90 7.25 9.88
CA GLY A 40 13.56 8.54 10.45
C GLY A 40 12.07 8.83 10.36
N LYS A 41 11.65 9.74 11.24
CA LYS A 41 10.35 10.42 11.16
C LYS A 41 10.62 11.91 11.04
N ASP A 42 9.96 12.55 10.09
CA ASP A 42 10.11 13.99 9.82
C ASP A 42 8.73 14.57 9.50
N GLY A 43 8.09 15.16 10.51
CA GLY A 43 6.69 15.57 10.44
C GLY A 43 5.78 14.40 10.06
N LEU A 44 5.20 14.48 8.87
CA LEU A 44 4.27 13.50 8.31
C LEU A 44 4.96 12.32 7.62
N PHE A 45 6.28 12.40 7.44
CA PHE A 45 7.05 11.36 6.81
C PHE A 45 7.45 10.31 7.84
N TRP A 46 7.35 9.05 7.44
CA TRP A 46 8.16 7.97 7.97
C TRP A 46 8.96 7.40 6.81
N PHE A 47 10.24 7.19 7.01
CA PHE A 47 11.11 6.70 5.94
C PHE A 47 12.22 5.83 6.47
N ARG A 48 12.65 4.92 5.60
CA ARG A 48 13.92 4.23 5.71
C ARG A 48 14.70 4.50 4.44
N ASP A 49 15.75 5.31 4.56
CA ASP A 49 16.53 5.75 3.40
C ASP A 49 17.12 4.55 2.67
N ILE A 50 17.70 3.61 3.42
CA ILE A 50 18.22 2.35 2.90
C ILE A 50 18.07 1.24 3.93
N GLY A 51 17.65 0.06 3.47
CA GLY A 51 17.62 -1.19 4.22
C GLY A 51 18.04 -2.35 3.32
N LYS A 52 18.26 -3.53 3.90
CA LYS A 52 18.56 -4.77 3.16
C LYS A 52 17.38 -5.73 3.19
N TYR A 53 17.20 -6.44 2.09
CA TYR A 53 16.29 -7.59 1.98
C TYR A 53 17.04 -8.76 1.32
N GLY A 54 16.38 -9.89 1.11
CA GLY A 54 17.06 -11.16 0.82
C GLY A 54 17.95 -11.17 -0.41
N SER A 55 17.62 -10.35 -1.41
CA SER A 55 18.37 -10.31 -2.67
C SER A 55 18.79 -8.90 -3.07
N GLY A 56 18.90 -7.95 -2.11
CA GLY A 56 19.27 -6.58 -2.44
C GLY A 56 19.06 -5.54 -1.34
N ASP A 57 18.97 -4.28 -1.77
CA ASP A 57 18.73 -3.13 -0.92
C ASP A 57 17.36 -2.53 -1.24
N PHE A 58 16.72 -1.88 -0.27
CA PHE A 58 15.47 -1.16 -0.49
C PHE A 58 15.50 0.25 0.10
N SER A 59 14.68 1.14 -0.46
CA SER A 59 14.30 2.42 0.13
C SER A 59 12.79 2.44 0.32
N MET A 60 12.29 2.98 1.43
CA MET A 60 10.88 2.94 1.77
C MET A 60 10.44 4.25 2.40
N THR A 61 9.27 4.78 2.02
CA THR A 61 8.74 6.02 2.59
C THR A 61 7.21 6.02 2.58
N VAL A 62 6.63 6.57 3.63
CA VAL A 62 5.19 6.84 3.76
C VAL A 62 5.01 8.31 4.15
N VAL A 63 4.01 8.97 3.58
CA VAL A 63 3.51 10.26 4.05
C VAL A 63 2.00 10.21 4.25
N GLN A 64 1.55 10.77 5.38
CA GLN A 64 0.14 10.79 5.75
C GLN A 64 -0.59 12.05 5.24
N ALA A 65 -1.67 11.85 4.49
CA ALA A 65 -2.69 12.85 4.15
C ALA A 65 -3.95 12.75 5.01
N ASN A 66 -4.43 11.53 5.27
CA ASN A 66 -5.69 11.30 5.97
C ASN A 66 -5.57 11.64 7.47
N GLN A 67 -6.71 11.78 8.16
CA GLN A 67 -6.70 12.01 9.61
C GLN A 67 -6.00 10.86 10.37
N VAL A 68 -6.17 9.64 9.86
CA VAL A 68 -5.47 8.42 10.25
C VAL A 68 -4.84 7.89 8.97
N LEU A 69 -3.57 7.49 9.03
CA LEU A 69 -2.90 6.85 7.90
C LEU A 69 -3.61 5.54 7.57
N GLU A 70 -4.17 5.45 6.37
CA GLU A 70 -4.91 4.26 5.90
C GLU A 70 -3.95 3.28 5.21
N ASP A 71 -2.94 3.80 4.51
CA ASP A 71 -1.88 3.03 3.86
C ASP A 71 -1.08 2.15 4.84
N GLN A 72 -0.76 0.93 4.39
CA GLN A 72 0.16 0.00 5.04
C GLN A 72 1.14 -0.59 4.02
N SER A 73 2.30 -1.03 4.46
CA SER A 73 3.24 -1.75 3.60
C SER A 73 4.20 -2.64 4.37
N GLN A 74 4.72 -3.66 3.70
CA GLN A 74 5.65 -4.61 4.29
C GLN A 74 6.66 -5.20 3.31
N ILE A 75 7.81 -5.61 3.82
CA ILE A 75 8.84 -6.39 3.14
C ILE A 75 9.22 -7.56 4.05
N GLU A 76 9.02 -8.77 3.56
CA GLU A 76 9.25 -10.02 4.27
C GLU A 76 10.19 -10.90 3.43
N SER A 77 11.43 -11.13 3.88
CA SER A 77 12.39 -12.02 3.22
C SER A 77 12.68 -13.22 4.10
N GLY A 78 12.61 -14.43 3.52
CA GLY A 78 12.91 -15.66 4.23
C GLY A 78 12.96 -16.87 3.30
N GLN A 79 12.51 -18.03 3.79
CA GLN A 79 12.59 -19.32 3.08
C GLN A 79 11.93 -19.31 1.69
N PHE A 80 10.83 -18.57 1.53
CA PHE A 80 10.07 -18.51 0.28
C PHE A 80 10.39 -17.28 -0.57
N GLY A 81 11.60 -16.75 -0.42
CA GLY A 81 12.06 -15.57 -1.14
C GLY A 81 11.66 -14.27 -0.44
N THR A 82 11.45 -13.22 -1.23
CA THR A 82 11.04 -11.89 -0.73
C THR A 82 9.63 -11.56 -1.17
N PHE A 83 8.77 -11.30 -0.20
CA PHE A 83 7.42 -10.77 -0.37
C PHE A 83 7.44 -9.27 -0.07
N VAL A 84 6.83 -8.47 -0.95
CA VAL A 84 6.65 -7.02 -0.78
C VAL A 84 5.18 -6.70 -0.95
N GLY A 85 4.61 -5.90 -0.06
CA GLY A 85 3.21 -5.51 -0.10
C GLY A 85 3.04 -4.01 0.10
N ILE A 86 2.16 -3.41 -0.70
CA ILE A 86 1.57 -2.08 -0.47
C ILE A 86 0.06 -2.26 -0.42
N TYR A 87 -0.54 -1.70 0.62
CA TYR A 87 -1.96 -1.83 0.92
C TYR A 87 -2.51 -0.43 1.12
N ASP A 88 -3.21 0.06 0.11
CA ASP A 88 -3.80 1.38 0.10
C ASP A 88 -5.21 1.26 0.68
N GLY A 89 -5.42 1.82 1.87
CA GLY A 89 -6.63 1.63 2.65
C GLY A 89 -7.64 2.73 2.39
N HIS A 90 -8.93 2.40 2.44
CA HIS A 90 -10.00 3.40 2.30
C HIS A 90 -11.20 3.11 3.20
N GLY A 91 -11.84 4.19 3.65
CA GLY A 91 -12.99 4.12 4.55
C GLY A 91 -12.63 3.79 6.00
N GLY A 92 -11.34 3.61 6.28
CA GLY A 92 -10.73 3.23 7.54
C GLY A 92 -9.44 2.41 7.30
N PRO A 93 -8.48 2.41 8.24
CA PRO A 93 -7.23 1.65 8.09
C PRO A 93 -7.38 0.14 8.34
N GLU A 94 -8.54 -0.33 8.80
CA GLU A 94 -8.71 -1.68 9.36
C GLU A 94 -8.47 -2.78 8.32
N ALA A 95 -8.92 -2.60 7.07
CA ALA A 95 -8.71 -3.58 6.01
C ALA A 95 -7.23 -3.70 5.64
N ALA A 96 -6.55 -2.56 5.42
CA ALA A 96 -5.11 -2.53 5.11
C ALA A 96 -4.26 -3.13 6.24
N ARG A 97 -4.60 -2.84 7.50
CA ARG A 97 -3.95 -3.44 8.68
C ARG A 97 -4.19 -4.96 8.75
N TYR A 98 -5.42 -5.40 8.52
CA TYR A 98 -5.74 -6.82 8.47
C TYR A 98 -4.93 -7.54 7.39
N VAL A 99 -4.88 -7.00 6.17
CA VAL A 99 -4.09 -7.57 5.07
C VAL A 99 -2.60 -7.63 5.44
N CYS A 100 -2.04 -6.55 6.00
CA CYS A 100 -0.66 -6.52 6.47
C CYS A 100 -0.37 -7.63 7.50
N ASP A 101 -1.32 -7.92 8.39
CA ASP A 101 -1.17 -8.95 9.42
C ASP A 101 -1.37 -10.39 8.93
N HIS A 102 -2.10 -10.61 7.84
CA HIS A 102 -2.59 -11.93 7.45
C HIS A 102 -2.07 -12.42 6.10
N LEU A 103 -1.98 -11.56 5.07
CA LEU A 103 -1.73 -11.99 3.70
C LEU A 103 -0.40 -12.73 3.53
N PHE A 104 0.69 -12.21 4.12
CA PHE A 104 1.98 -12.89 4.11
C PHE A 104 1.95 -14.21 4.90
N LYS A 105 1.19 -14.29 6.00
CA LYS A 105 1.06 -15.53 6.78
C LYS A 105 0.31 -16.61 5.99
N HIS A 106 -0.78 -16.24 5.31
CA HIS A 106 -1.49 -17.13 4.40
C HIS A 106 -0.61 -17.59 3.26
N PHE A 107 0.10 -16.67 2.59
CA PHE A 107 1.08 -16.98 1.55
C PHE A 107 2.10 -18.01 2.06
N ARG A 108 2.74 -17.76 3.20
CA ARG A 108 3.74 -18.64 3.79
C ARG A 108 3.18 -20.03 4.12
N ALA A 109 1.98 -20.11 4.68
CA ALA A 109 1.34 -21.38 5.01
C ALA A 109 1.00 -22.19 3.75
N ILE A 110 0.39 -21.53 2.76
CA ILE A 110 0.02 -22.16 1.47
C ILE A 110 1.25 -22.63 0.71
N THR A 111 2.32 -21.83 0.66
CA THR A 111 3.58 -22.24 0.02
C THR A 111 4.21 -23.44 0.73
N ALA A 112 4.12 -23.51 2.07
CA ALA A 112 4.60 -24.67 2.82
C ALA A 112 3.80 -25.95 2.50
N GLU A 113 2.47 -25.85 2.32
CA GLU A 113 1.63 -26.96 1.84
C GLU A 113 2.01 -27.41 0.42
N SER A 114 2.39 -26.47 -0.44
CA SER A 114 2.83 -26.69 -1.82
C SER A 114 4.31 -27.07 -1.94
N GLN A 115 4.85 -27.81 -0.96
CA GLN A 115 6.25 -28.29 -0.94
C GLN A 115 7.31 -27.17 -1.08
N GLY A 116 6.96 -25.94 -0.68
CA GLY A 116 7.85 -24.79 -0.76
C GLY A 116 7.92 -24.12 -2.13
N VAL A 117 7.09 -24.52 -3.10
CA VAL A 117 7.06 -23.93 -4.45
C VAL A 117 6.13 -22.72 -4.48
N VAL A 118 6.64 -21.57 -4.94
CA VAL A 118 5.83 -20.37 -5.17
C VAL A 118 5.31 -20.36 -6.61
N THR A 119 4.00 -20.22 -6.75
CA THR A 119 3.29 -20.10 -8.03
C THR A 119 2.25 -18.98 -7.99
N ALA A 120 1.69 -18.60 -9.14
CA ALA A 120 0.55 -17.67 -9.19
C ALA A 120 -0.63 -18.18 -8.34
N GLU A 121 -0.90 -19.49 -8.37
CA GLU A 121 -1.96 -20.12 -7.57
C GLU A 121 -1.70 -19.98 -6.05
N THR A 122 -0.45 -20.11 -5.59
CA THR A 122 -0.15 -19.92 -4.16
C THR A 122 -0.47 -18.50 -3.69
N ILE A 123 -0.23 -17.50 -4.55
CA ILE A 123 -0.52 -16.10 -4.27
C ILE A 123 -2.03 -15.87 -4.34
N GLU A 124 -2.72 -16.36 -5.37
CA GLU A 124 -4.18 -16.25 -5.51
C GLU A 124 -4.93 -16.87 -4.31
N ARG A 125 -4.51 -18.07 -3.88
CA ARG A 125 -5.06 -18.72 -2.68
C ARG A 125 -4.83 -17.89 -1.42
N ALA A 126 -3.70 -17.19 -1.30
CA ALA A 126 -3.41 -16.34 -0.15
C ALA A 126 -4.32 -15.11 -0.11
N PHE A 127 -4.56 -14.47 -1.26
CA PHE A 127 -5.54 -13.40 -1.39
C PHE A 127 -6.95 -13.87 -1.02
N ARG A 128 -7.37 -15.02 -1.58
CA ARG A 128 -8.69 -15.61 -1.29
C ARG A 128 -8.88 -15.92 0.20
N GLN A 129 -7.92 -16.57 0.85
CA GLN A 129 -8.01 -16.84 2.29
C GLN A 129 -8.05 -15.55 3.13
N THR A 130 -7.31 -14.52 2.71
CA THR A 130 -7.30 -13.22 3.40
C THR A 130 -8.67 -12.52 3.29
N GLU A 131 -9.29 -12.53 2.11
CA GLU A 131 -10.64 -12.00 1.90
C GLU A 131 -11.71 -12.78 2.67
N GLU A 132 -11.64 -14.12 2.64
CA GLU A 132 -12.55 -15.00 3.40
C GLU A 132 -12.43 -14.71 4.90
N GLY A 133 -11.21 -14.58 5.42
CA GLY A 133 -10.93 -14.22 6.81
C GLY A 133 -11.46 -12.84 7.20
N PHE A 134 -11.25 -11.83 6.35
CA PHE A 134 -11.78 -10.48 6.59
C PHE A 134 -13.32 -10.46 6.57
N THR A 135 -13.94 -11.19 5.64
CA THR A 135 -15.40 -11.33 5.57
C THR A 135 -15.97 -12.02 6.80
N ALA A 136 -15.27 -13.03 7.34
CA ALA A 136 -15.65 -13.67 8.60
C ALA A 136 -15.57 -12.69 9.77
N LEU A 137 -14.53 -11.87 9.85
CA LEU A 137 -14.38 -10.81 10.86
C LEU A 137 -15.53 -9.78 10.76
N VAL A 138 -15.89 -9.33 9.56
CA VAL A 138 -17.04 -8.44 9.35
C VAL A 138 -18.33 -9.10 9.83
N SER A 139 -18.51 -10.40 9.59
CA SER A 139 -19.67 -11.14 10.07
C SER A 139 -19.75 -11.20 11.60
N GLU A 140 -18.63 -11.43 12.27
CA GLU A 140 -18.55 -11.47 13.74
C GLU A 140 -18.87 -10.09 14.35
N LEU A 141 -18.33 -9.04 13.74
CA LEU A 141 -18.46 -7.67 14.24
C LEU A 141 -19.73 -6.95 13.78
N TRP A 142 -20.55 -7.54 12.91
CA TRP A 142 -21.68 -6.85 12.25
C TRP A 142 -22.65 -6.16 13.20
N SER A 143 -22.93 -6.76 14.36
CA SER A 143 -23.88 -6.22 15.34
C SER A 143 -23.32 -5.07 16.19
N THR A 144 -21.99 -4.97 16.32
CA THR A 144 -21.32 -4.01 17.21
C THR A 144 -20.51 -2.94 16.46
N GLN A 145 -19.95 -3.29 15.30
CA GLN A 145 -19.14 -2.43 14.44
C GLN A 145 -19.50 -2.62 12.95
N PRO A 146 -20.74 -2.28 12.53
CA PRO A 146 -21.22 -2.49 11.16
C PRO A 146 -20.40 -1.75 10.09
N ASN A 147 -19.72 -0.65 10.45
CA ASN A 147 -18.86 0.10 9.53
C ASN A 147 -17.66 -0.71 9.02
N MET A 148 -17.28 -1.81 9.70
CA MET A 148 -16.27 -2.75 9.19
C MET A 148 -16.64 -3.32 7.82
N ALA A 149 -17.92 -3.38 7.47
CA ALA A 149 -18.34 -3.82 6.14
C ALA A 149 -17.99 -2.82 5.03
N THR A 150 -17.72 -1.54 5.36
CA THR A 150 -17.48 -0.44 4.41
C THR A 150 -16.02 0.00 4.31
N VAL A 151 -15.12 -0.67 5.03
CA VAL A 151 -13.67 -0.44 4.91
C VAL A 151 -13.10 -1.43 3.89
N GLY A 152 -12.12 -0.98 3.12
CA GLY A 152 -11.48 -1.80 2.09
C GLY A 152 -10.05 -1.39 1.87
N THR A 153 -9.35 -2.14 1.03
CA THR A 153 -7.98 -1.84 0.64
C THR A 153 -7.63 -2.39 -0.74
N CYS A 154 -6.92 -1.59 -1.53
CA CYS A 154 -6.16 -2.06 -2.69
C CYS A 154 -4.91 -2.80 -2.21
N CYS A 155 -4.43 -3.77 -2.97
CA CYS A 155 -3.30 -4.61 -2.61
C CYS A 155 -2.40 -4.82 -3.83
N LEU A 156 -1.18 -4.31 -3.73
CA LEU A 156 -0.10 -4.59 -4.66
C LEU A 156 0.95 -5.46 -3.97
N VAL A 157 1.16 -6.66 -4.51
CA VAL A 157 2.12 -7.63 -3.98
C VAL A 157 3.16 -8.00 -5.02
N GLY A 158 4.43 -7.94 -4.63
CA GLY A 158 5.55 -8.50 -5.38
C GLY A 158 6.13 -9.70 -4.64
N VAL A 159 6.41 -10.80 -5.35
CA VAL A 159 7.13 -11.95 -4.78
C VAL A 159 8.34 -12.28 -5.66
N ILE A 160 9.53 -12.17 -5.08
CA ILE A 160 10.79 -12.60 -5.69
C ILE A 160 11.11 -13.98 -5.14
N TYR A 161 10.95 -15.01 -5.96
CA TYR A 161 11.27 -16.39 -5.61
C TYR A 161 12.19 -16.98 -6.67
N GLN A 162 13.39 -17.38 -6.25
CA GLN A 162 14.47 -17.76 -7.16
C GLN A 162 14.72 -16.65 -8.19
N GLN A 163 14.58 -16.94 -9.49
CA GLN A 163 14.74 -15.98 -10.58
C GLN A 163 13.40 -15.44 -11.11
N THR A 164 12.30 -15.75 -10.45
CA THR A 164 10.96 -15.34 -10.88
C THR A 164 10.44 -14.21 -10.00
N LEU A 165 9.94 -13.16 -10.66
CA LEU A 165 9.16 -12.10 -10.08
C LEU A 165 7.68 -12.34 -10.38
N PHE A 166 6.87 -12.43 -9.34
CA PHE A 166 5.42 -12.35 -9.44
C PHE A 166 4.95 -10.96 -9.04
N ILE A 167 4.05 -10.37 -9.82
CA ILE A 167 3.35 -9.13 -9.47
C ILE A 167 1.85 -9.45 -9.46
N ALA A 168 1.24 -9.37 -8.28
CA ALA A 168 -0.18 -9.51 -8.07
C ALA A 168 -0.76 -8.16 -7.69
N ASN A 169 -1.67 -7.63 -8.52
CA ASN A 169 -2.31 -6.35 -8.25
C ASN A 169 -3.82 -6.49 -8.14
N LEU A 170 -4.39 -5.76 -7.20
CA LEU A 170 -5.80 -5.69 -6.90
C LEU A 170 -6.08 -4.24 -6.48
N GLY A 171 -6.88 -3.52 -7.27
CA GLY A 171 -7.01 -2.07 -7.14
C GLY A 171 -6.03 -1.32 -8.06
N ASP A 172 -5.62 -0.11 -7.66
CA ASP A 172 -4.97 0.92 -8.49
C ASP A 172 -3.63 1.43 -7.97
N SER A 173 -3.07 0.75 -6.97
CA SER A 173 -1.62 0.77 -6.75
C SER A 173 -0.88 0.23 -7.98
N ARG A 174 0.38 0.64 -8.17
CA ARG A 174 1.16 0.28 -9.37
C ARG A 174 2.61 -0.12 -9.06
N ALA A 175 3.09 -1.14 -9.78
CA ALA A 175 4.49 -1.55 -9.84
C ALA A 175 5.14 -1.15 -11.17
N VAL A 176 6.31 -0.52 -11.12
CA VAL A 176 7.08 -0.08 -12.29
C VAL A 176 8.53 -0.55 -12.19
N LEU A 177 9.00 -1.22 -13.23
CA LEU A 177 10.37 -1.69 -13.40
C LEU A 177 11.20 -0.62 -14.13
N GLY A 178 12.34 -0.25 -13.54
CA GLY A 178 13.41 0.46 -14.22
C GLY A 178 14.33 -0.55 -14.91
N LYS A 179 14.29 -0.62 -16.24
CA LYS A 179 15.11 -1.55 -17.04
C LYS A 179 16.16 -0.81 -17.87
N LYS A 180 17.41 -1.24 -17.80
CA LYS A 180 18.48 -0.72 -18.67
C LYS A 180 18.17 -1.00 -20.13
N VAL A 181 18.27 0.03 -20.95
CA VAL A 181 18.08 -0.02 -22.40
C VAL A 181 19.30 0.55 -23.13
N GLY A 182 19.68 -0.13 -24.22
CA GLY A 182 20.83 0.25 -25.04
C GLY A 182 22.18 0.17 -24.32
N ASN A 183 23.22 0.61 -25.00
CA ASN A 183 24.60 0.58 -24.50
C ASN A 183 25.00 1.89 -23.78
N THR A 184 24.13 2.90 -23.80
CA THR A 184 24.39 4.25 -23.24
C THR A 184 23.96 4.39 -21.78
N GLY A 185 23.38 3.35 -21.19
CA GLY A 185 23.01 3.33 -19.78
C GLY A 185 21.65 3.96 -19.44
N GLY A 186 20.82 4.27 -20.45
CA GLY A 186 19.45 4.75 -20.22
C GLY A 186 18.57 3.73 -19.51
N ILE A 187 17.54 4.20 -18.80
CA ILE A 187 16.55 3.35 -18.12
C ILE A 187 15.18 3.59 -18.74
N ALA A 188 14.52 2.52 -19.19
CA ALA A 188 13.12 2.53 -19.58
C ALA A 188 12.22 2.19 -18.38
N ALA A 189 11.06 2.85 -18.32
CA ALA A 189 10.01 2.54 -17.38
C ALA A 189 9.07 1.47 -17.97
N MET A 190 8.89 0.38 -17.24
CA MET A 190 7.97 -0.70 -17.64
C MET A 190 6.96 -0.95 -16.53
N GLN A 191 5.70 -0.61 -16.75
CA GLN A 191 4.63 -0.94 -15.82
C GLN A 191 4.37 -2.45 -15.81
N LEU A 192 4.33 -3.02 -14.62
CA LEU A 192 4.15 -4.46 -14.42
C LEU A 192 2.78 -4.85 -13.86
N SER A 193 1.95 -3.88 -13.49
CA SER A 193 0.64 -4.12 -12.88
C SER A 193 -0.48 -3.53 -13.73
N THR A 194 -1.54 -4.30 -13.95
CA THR A 194 -2.82 -3.79 -14.45
C THR A 194 -3.57 -3.11 -13.30
N GLU A 195 -3.99 -1.87 -13.48
CA GLU A 195 -4.77 -1.11 -12.51
C GLU A 195 -6.28 -1.35 -12.71
N HIS A 196 -7.02 -1.42 -11.60
CA HIS A 196 -8.43 -1.76 -11.55
C HIS A 196 -9.26 -0.55 -11.10
N ASN A 197 -9.14 0.57 -11.81
CA ASN A 197 -9.82 1.84 -11.53
C ASN A 197 -10.84 2.19 -12.63
N ALA A 198 -12.04 2.61 -12.27
CA ALA A 198 -13.12 2.97 -13.20
C ALA A 198 -12.79 4.18 -14.09
N ASN A 199 -11.76 4.97 -13.78
CA ASN A 199 -11.26 6.01 -14.70
C ASN A 199 -10.53 5.43 -15.91
N ILE A 200 -10.15 4.15 -15.88
CA ILE A 200 -9.60 3.41 -17.03
C ILE A 200 -10.75 2.86 -17.88
N GLU A 201 -10.71 3.11 -19.18
CA GLU A 201 -11.78 2.71 -20.11
C GLU A 201 -11.99 1.20 -20.17
N ALA A 202 -10.91 0.42 -20.25
CA ALA A 202 -10.98 -1.04 -20.25
C ALA A 202 -11.71 -1.59 -19.02
N ILE A 203 -11.48 -1.01 -17.84
CA ILE A 203 -12.16 -1.42 -16.59
C ILE A 203 -13.64 -1.06 -16.63
N ARG A 204 -14.02 0.08 -17.25
CA ARG A 204 -15.45 0.40 -17.45
C ARG A 204 -16.13 -0.59 -18.38
N HIS A 205 -15.44 -1.06 -19.42
CA HIS A 205 -15.96 -2.09 -20.31
C HIS A 205 -16.12 -3.43 -19.58
N GLU A 206 -15.09 -3.88 -18.87
CA GLU A 206 -15.13 -5.10 -18.04
C GLU A 206 -16.32 -5.07 -17.06
N LEU A 207 -16.49 -3.97 -16.33
CA LEU A 207 -17.60 -3.81 -15.38
C LEU A 207 -18.98 -3.92 -16.05
N LYS A 208 -19.15 -3.32 -17.24
CA LYS A 208 -20.41 -3.39 -18.01
C LYS A 208 -20.67 -4.80 -18.56
N GLU A 209 -19.63 -5.51 -18.98
CA GLU A 209 -19.74 -6.89 -19.47
C GLU A 209 -20.10 -7.87 -18.36
N LEU A 210 -19.52 -7.69 -17.16
CA LEU A 210 -19.85 -8.49 -15.98
C LEU A 210 -21.25 -8.20 -15.43
N HIS A 211 -21.77 -6.98 -15.65
CA HIS A 211 -23.07 -6.54 -15.13
C HIS A 211 -23.97 -5.99 -16.25
N PRO A 212 -24.34 -6.81 -17.26
CA PRO A 212 -25.04 -6.33 -18.45
C PRO A 212 -26.43 -5.75 -18.18
N ASN A 213 -27.03 -6.10 -17.03
CA ASN A 213 -28.35 -5.66 -16.60
C ASN A 213 -28.30 -4.51 -15.58
N ASP A 214 -27.13 -3.98 -15.26
CA ASP A 214 -26.95 -2.87 -14.31
C ASP A 214 -26.47 -1.61 -15.04
N PRO A 215 -27.38 -0.77 -15.56
CA PRO A 215 -27.01 0.46 -16.26
C PRO A 215 -26.30 1.48 -15.35
N GLN A 216 -26.32 1.25 -14.03
CA GLN A 216 -25.66 2.10 -13.03
C GLN A 216 -24.35 1.50 -12.51
N ILE A 217 -23.82 0.42 -13.12
CA ILE A 217 -22.57 -0.21 -12.67
C ILE A 217 -21.40 0.77 -12.63
N VAL A 218 -21.32 1.68 -13.61
CA VAL A 218 -20.33 2.75 -13.66
C VAL A 218 -21.02 4.10 -13.87
N VAL A 219 -20.73 5.06 -12.98
CA VAL A 219 -21.37 6.37 -12.96
C VAL A 219 -20.30 7.45 -12.90
N LEU A 220 -20.41 8.45 -13.79
CA LEU A 220 -19.59 9.66 -13.73
C LEU A 220 -20.17 10.61 -12.70
N LYS A 221 -19.46 10.86 -11.59
CA LYS A 221 -19.85 11.82 -10.56
C LYS A 221 -18.76 12.86 -10.36
N HIS A 222 -19.12 14.13 -10.49
CA HIS A 222 -18.18 15.26 -10.33
C HIS A 222 -16.91 15.11 -11.17
N GLY A 223 -17.03 14.61 -12.41
CA GLY A 223 -15.90 14.42 -13.32
C GLY A 223 -15.06 13.16 -13.07
N VAL A 224 -15.41 12.32 -12.10
CA VAL A 224 -14.69 11.08 -11.76
C VAL A 224 -15.60 9.87 -11.95
N TRP A 225 -15.11 8.83 -12.64
CA TRP A 225 -15.84 7.58 -12.82
C TRP A 225 -15.82 6.75 -11.54
N LYS A 226 -16.98 6.24 -11.13
CA LYS A 226 -17.14 5.45 -9.90
C LYS A 226 -18.03 4.24 -10.13
N VAL A 227 -17.64 3.11 -9.55
CA VAL A 227 -18.45 1.89 -9.45
C VAL A 227 -19.66 2.16 -8.56
N LYS A 228 -20.87 1.95 -9.10
CA LYS A 228 -22.17 2.32 -8.49
C LYS A 228 -22.27 3.76 -8.00
N GLY A 229 -21.40 4.65 -8.50
CA GLY A 229 -21.30 6.02 -8.03
C GLY A 229 -20.76 6.19 -6.60
N ILE A 230 -20.05 5.19 -6.05
CA ILE A 230 -19.53 5.20 -4.67
C ILE A 230 -17.99 5.24 -4.67
N ILE A 231 -17.35 4.21 -5.22
CA ILE A 231 -15.91 3.95 -5.14
C ILE A 231 -15.25 3.96 -6.53
N GLN A 232 -13.95 4.28 -6.64
CA GLN A 232 -13.25 4.32 -7.94
C GLN A 232 -12.69 2.96 -8.35
N VAL A 233 -12.29 2.12 -7.41
CA VAL A 233 -11.71 0.81 -7.70
C VAL A 233 -12.79 -0.25 -7.97
N SER A 234 -12.49 -1.18 -8.88
CA SER A 234 -13.34 -2.35 -9.18
C SER A 234 -12.92 -3.60 -8.40
N ARG A 235 -11.75 -3.57 -7.76
CA ARG A 235 -11.22 -4.68 -6.99
C ARG A 235 -10.57 -4.21 -5.69
N SER A 236 -10.86 -4.89 -4.59
CA SER A 236 -10.37 -4.60 -3.23
C SER A 236 -10.43 -5.86 -2.35
N ILE A 237 -9.67 -5.90 -1.26
CA ILE A 237 -9.99 -6.74 -0.09
C ILE A 237 -10.87 -5.91 0.83
N GLY A 238 -11.88 -6.51 1.45
CA GLY A 238 -12.89 -5.77 2.21
C GLY A 238 -14.00 -5.22 1.32
N ASP A 239 -14.52 -4.03 1.59
CA ASP A 239 -15.74 -3.50 0.92
C ASP A 239 -16.87 -4.55 0.85
N VAL A 240 -17.02 -5.32 1.92
CA VAL A 240 -17.90 -6.50 1.97
C VAL A 240 -19.36 -6.13 1.66
N TYR A 241 -19.76 -4.89 1.96
CA TYR A 241 -21.05 -4.32 1.58
C TYR A 241 -21.31 -4.27 0.06
N MET A 242 -20.28 -4.29 -0.79
CA MET A 242 -20.40 -4.33 -2.26
C MET A 242 -20.17 -5.74 -2.83
N LYS A 243 -19.94 -6.74 -1.97
CA LYS A 243 -19.69 -8.14 -2.37
C LYS A 243 -20.78 -9.08 -1.88
N HIS A 244 -21.43 -8.77 -0.77
CA HIS A 244 -22.51 -9.55 -0.20
C HIS A 244 -23.71 -8.68 0.17
N GLU A 245 -24.86 -8.97 -0.45
CA GLU A 245 -26.12 -8.25 -0.25
C GLU A 245 -26.50 -8.09 1.23
N ARG A 246 -26.24 -9.12 2.05
CA ARG A 246 -26.58 -9.13 3.48
C ARG A 246 -25.96 -7.99 4.30
N TYR A 247 -24.89 -7.37 3.81
CA TYR A 247 -24.24 -6.23 4.47
C TYR A 247 -24.54 -4.88 3.81
N ASN A 248 -25.21 -4.86 2.66
CA ASN A 248 -25.65 -3.61 2.02
C ASN A 248 -26.99 -3.12 2.60
N LYS A 249 -27.05 -2.96 3.92
CA LYS A 249 -28.28 -2.60 4.63
C LYS A 249 -27.99 -1.94 5.97
N GLU A 250 -29.02 -1.45 6.65
CA GLU A 250 -28.85 -0.93 8.01
C GLU A 250 -28.16 -1.97 8.91
N PRO A 251 -27.14 -1.58 9.70
CA PRO A 251 -26.93 -0.20 10.20
C PRO A 251 -25.95 0.67 9.41
N ILE A 252 -25.39 0.23 8.28
CA ILE A 252 -24.40 1.06 7.57
C ILE A 252 -25.02 2.37 7.05
N ASN A 253 -24.18 3.42 6.98
CA ASN A 253 -24.62 4.74 6.55
C ASN A 253 -25.24 4.69 5.15
N ARG A 254 -26.33 5.45 4.93
CA ARG A 254 -27.05 5.52 3.65
C ARG A 254 -26.15 5.84 2.45
N LYS A 255 -25.03 6.57 2.63
CA LYS A 255 -24.09 6.89 1.55
C LYS A 255 -23.41 5.65 0.93
N PHE A 256 -23.35 4.54 1.67
CA PHE A 256 -22.79 3.25 1.21
C PHE A 256 -23.87 2.27 0.73
N ARG A 257 -25.15 2.55 1.00
CA ARG A 257 -26.24 1.67 0.59
C ARG A 257 -26.56 1.88 -0.89
N LEU A 258 -26.64 0.78 -1.62
CA LEU A 258 -27.06 0.78 -3.01
C LEU A 258 -28.57 1.07 -3.08
N PRO A 259 -29.03 1.83 -4.08
CA PRO A 259 -30.46 2.08 -4.26
C PRO A 259 -31.27 0.81 -4.55
N GLU A 260 -30.65 -0.13 -5.28
CA GLU A 260 -31.24 -1.40 -5.69
C GLU A 260 -30.45 -2.57 -5.09
N PRO A 261 -31.12 -3.68 -4.70
CA PRO A 261 -30.44 -4.87 -4.19
C PRO A 261 -29.44 -5.43 -5.22
N MET A 262 -28.28 -5.85 -4.73
CA MET A 262 -27.29 -6.54 -5.55
C MET A 262 -27.63 -8.03 -5.65
N ASN A 263 -27.65 -8.57 -6.86
CA ASN A 263 -27.88 -10.00 -7.13
C ASN A 263 -26.58 -10.80 -7.33
N MET A 264 -25.44 -10.11 -7.48
CA MET A 264 -24.10 -10.66 -7.61
C MET A 264 -23.05 -9.69 -7.05
N PRO A 265 -21.84 -10.14 -6.67
CA PRO A 265 -20.78 -9.27 -6.19
C PRO A 265 -20.42 -8.19 -7.21
N ILE A 266 -20.35 -6.93 -6.77
CA ILE A 266 -20.04 -5.76 -7.61
C ILE A 266 -18.54 -5.53 -7.71
N LEU A 267 -17.83 -5.75 -6.61
CA LEU A 267 -16.37 -5.71 -6.55
C LEU A 267 -15.79 -7.11 -6.48
N SER A 268 -14.58 -7.28 -6.99
CA SER A 268 -13.84 -8.54 -6.93
C SER A 268 -12.67 -8.48 -5.94
N ALA A 269 -12.36 -9.59 -5.29
CA ALA A 269 -11.16 -9.77 -4.47
C ALA A 269 -10.06 -10.57 -5.20
N ASN A 270 -10.21 -10.80 -6.51
CA ASN A 270 -9.27 -11.59 -7.30
C ASN A 270 -8.18 -10.69 -7.90
N PRO A 271 -6.90 -10.90 -7.55
CA PRO A 271 -5.81 -10.12 -8.12
C PRO A 271 -5.54 -10.52 -9.58
N THR A 272 -5.06 -9.58 -10.37
CA THR A 272 -4.40 -9.87 -11.65
C THR A 272 -2.94 -10.18 -11.36
N ILE A 273 -2.48 -11.38 -11.76
CA ILE A 273 -1.12 -11.86 -11.48
C ILE A 273 -0.35 -12.01 -12.79
N ILE A 274 0.85 -11.43 -12.85
CA ILE A 274 1.83 -11.74 -13.89
C ILE A 274 3.09 -12.35 -13.27
N SER A 275 3.80 -13.16 -14.05
CA SER A 275 5.09 -13.73 -13.69
C SER A 275 6.13 -13.41 -14.76
N LEU A 276 7.31 -12.96 -14.33
CA LEU A 276 8.41 -12.58 -15.19
C LEU A 276 9.70 -13.18 -14.65
N THR A 277 10.60 -13.58 -15.54
CA THR A 277 11.97 -13.96 -15.14
C THR A 277 12.84 -12.72 -15.08
N PHE A 278 13.62 -12.57 -14.02
CA PHE A 278 14.59 -11.48 -13.90
C PHE A 278 15.61 -11.53 -15.04
N HIS A 279 15.89 -10.35 -15.59
CA HIS A 279 16.95 -10.13 -16.57
C HIS A 279 18.08 -9.31 -15.94
N PRO A 280 19.36 -9.52 -16.31
CA PRO A 280 20.48 -8.70 -15.83
C PRO A 280 20.37 -7.18 -16.09
N ASN A 281 19.43 -6.77 -16.94
CA ASN A 281 19.17 -5.36 -17.26
C ASN A 281 18.16 -4.72 -16.31
N ASP A 282 17.44 -5.52 -15.53
CA ASP A 282 16.48 -5.05 -14.54
C ASP A 282 17.25 -4.39 -13.40
N SER A 283 16.99 -3.11 -13.13
CA SER A 283 17.81 -2.32 -12.19
C SER A 283 17.15 -2.13 -10.84
N PHE A 284 15.86 -1.78 -10.85
CA PHE A 284 15.07 -1.57 -9.64
C PHE A 284 13.58 -1.72 -9.92
N LEU A 285 12.81 -2.00 -8.88
CA LEU A 285 11.33 -1.95 -8.91
C LEU A 285 10.83 -0.85 -7.99
N ILE A 286 9.84 -0.09 -8.46
CA ILE A 286 9.07 0.86 -7.67
C ILE A 286 7.70 0.24 -7.43
N PHE A 287 7.33 0.07 -6.17
CA PHE A 287 5.97 -0.21 -5.75
C PHE A 287 5.43 1.07 -5.10
N ALA A 288 4.24 1.52 -5.49
CA ALA A 288 3.60 2.63 -4.78
C ALA A 288 2.07 2.58 -4.84
N SER A 289 1.43 3.18 -3.82
CA SER A 289 -0.01 3.48 -3.80
C SER A 289 -0.38 4.54 -4.85
N ASP A 290 -1.66 4.69 -5.14
CA ASP A 290 -2.14 5.60 -6.19
C ASP A 290 -1.76 7.06 -5.91
N GLY A 291 -1.63 7.44 -4.63
CA GLY A 291 -1.18 8.76 -4.19
C GLY A 291 0.15 9.20 -4.80
N LEU A 292 1.03 8.28 -5.22
CA LEU A 292 2.21 8.64 -6.01
C LEU A 292 1.84 8.90 -7.48
N TRP A 293 1.10 7.96 -8.06
CA TRP A 293 0.81 7.86 -9.49
C TRP A 293 -0.23 8.89 -9.98
N GLU A 294 -1.01 9.49 -9.07
CA GLU A 294 -1.83 10.68 -9.37
C GLU A 294 -0.97 11.91 -9.74
N HIS A 295 0.30 11.93 -9.31
CA HIS A 295 1.18 13.07 -9.48
C HIS A 295 2.36 12.80 -10.41
N LEU A 296 2.88 11.58 -10.48
CA LEU A 296 4.06 11.26 -11.29
C LEU A 296 3.74 10.27 -12.41
N SER A 297 4.34 10.48 -13.60
CA SER A 297 4.38 9.47 -14.65
C SER A 297 5.41 8.38 -14.31
N ASN A 298 5.28 7.23 -14.98
CA ASN A 298 6.20 6.11 -14.83
C ASN A 298 7.65 6.53 -15.17
N GLU A 299 7.81 7.29 -16.25
CA GLU A 299 9.10 7.80 -16.74
C GLU A 299 9.71 8.75 -15.72
N LYS A 300 8.93 9.70 -15.21
CA LYS A 300 9.41 10.68 -14.23
C LYS A 300 9.87 9.98 -12.94
N ALA A 301 9.12 8.99 -12.47
CA ALA A 301 9.48 8.22 -11.28
C ALA A 301 10.78 7.44 -11.49
N VAL A 302 10.91 6.76 -12.64
CA VAL A 302 12.11 6.01 -13.01
C VAL A 302 13.33 6.94 -13.15
N ASP A 303 13.17 8.12 -13.75
CA ASP A 303 14.24 9.11 -13.88
C ASP A 303 14.74 9.61 -12.53
N ILE A 304 13.83 9.86 -11.58
CA ILE A 304 14.17 10.29 -10.21
C ILE A 304 15.01 9.21 -9.52
N VAL A 305 14.57 7.95 -9.59
CA VAL A 305 15.28 6.81 -8.97
C VAL A 305 16.62 6.56 -9.66
N HIS A 306 16.67 6.62 -11.00
CA HIS A 306 17.90 6.41 -11.75
C HIS A 306 18.95 7.48 -11.49
N SER A 307 18.54 8.75 -11.40
CA SER A 307 19.44 9.88 -11.14
C SER A 307 20.00 9.86 -9.71
N HIS A 308 19.25 9.32 -8.74
CA HIS A 308 19.63 9.31 -7.33
C HIS A 308 19.30 7.94 -6.67
N PRO A 309 20.01 6.87 -7.06
CA PRO A 309 19.66 5.51 -6.67
C PRO A 309 19.95 5.23 -5.20
N ARG A 310 19.30 4.19 -4.68
CA ARG A 310 19.45 3.64 -3.32
C ARG A 310 18.96 4.60 -2.22
N ALA A 311 19.88 5.18 -1.45
CA ALA A 311 19.53 5.83 -0.19
C ALA A 311 18.62 7.05 -0.37
N GLY A 312 17.39 6.97 0.15
CA GLY A 312 16.38 8.02 0.11
C GLY A 312 15.65 8.16 -1.23
N SER A 313 15.74 7.16 -2.13
CA SER A 313 15.05 7.22 -3.43
C SER A 313 13.53 7.24 -3.28
N ALA A 314 12.98 6.47 -2.33
CA ALA A 314 11.54 6.49 -2.05
C ALA A 314 11.08 7.85 -1.51
N LYS A 315 11.88 8.45 -0.61
CA LYS A 315 11.58 9.79 -0.06
C LYS A 315 11.56 10.85 -1.16
N ARG A 316 12.52 10.82 -2.09
CA ARG A 316 12.56 11.74 -3.23
C ARG A 316 11.36 11.60 -4.17
N LEU A 317 10.84 10.38 -4.37
CA LEU A 317 9.61 10.16 -5.13
C LEU A 317 8.41 10.82 -4.45
N VAL A 318 8.25 10.62 -3.14
CA VAL A 318 7.17 11.24 -2.36
C VAL A 318 7.29 12.77 -2.37
N GLU A 319 8.49 13.32 -2.15
CA GLU A 319 8.74 14.77 -2.21
C GLU A 319 8.39 15.35 -3.58
N ALA A 320 8.76 14.69 -4.68
CA ALA A 320 8.42 15.11 -6.03
C ALA A 320 6.90 15.08 -6.28
N ALA A 321 6.19 14.05 -5.81
CA ALA A 321 4.74 13.97 -5.92
C ALA A 321 4.05 15.10 -5.15
N LEU A 322 4.49 15.40 -3.94
CA LEU A 322 3.92 16.50 -3.14
C LEU A 322 4.24 17.88 -3.72
N GLN A 323 5.42 18.06 -4.34
CA GLN A 323 5.73 19.28 -5.08
C GLN A 323 4.77 19.48 -6.26
N GLU A 324 4.48 18.41 -7.00
CA GLU A 324 3.52 18.44 -8.10
C GLU A 324 2.08 18.66 -7.60
N ALA A 325 1.69 18.05 -6.47
CA ALA A 325 0.42 18.31 -5.80
C ALA A 325 0.26 19.79 -5.43
N ALA A 326 1.28 20.39 -4.81
CA ALA A 326 1.31 21.81 -4.48
C ALA A 326 1.20 22.69 -5.73
N ARG A 327 1.94 22.33 -6.79
CA ARG A 327 1.91 23.05 -8.08
C ARG A 327 0.52 23.03 -8.73
N LYS A 328 -0.15 21.87 -8.77
CA LYS A 328 -1.53 21.73 -9.29
C LYS A 328 -2.55 22.56 -8.51
N ARG A 329 -2.23 22.93 -7.27
CA ARG A 329 -3.05 23.76 -6.37
C ARG A 329 -2.54 25.20 -6.25
N GLU A 330 -1.61 25.60 -7.11
CA GLU A 330 -1.02 26.94 -7.17
C GLU A 330 -0.46 27.42 -5.82
N MET A 331 0.12 26.50 -5.04
CA MET A 331 0.69 26.80 -3.73
C MET A 331 2.15 26.35 -3.61
N ARG A 332 2.86 26.89 -2.61
CA ARG A 332 4.23 26.45 -2.33
C ARG A 332 4.21 25.12 -1.60
N TYR A 333 5.20 24.28 -1.89
CA TYR A 333 5.41 23.01 -1.17
C TYR A 333 5.49 23.20 0.36
N SER A 334 6.18 24.26 0.82
CA SER A 334 6.29 24.59 2.25
C SER A 334 4.96 24.93 2.93
N ASP A 335 3.97 25.38 2.15
CA ASP A 335 2.64 25.71 2.67
C ASP A 335 1.77 24.45 2.72
N LEU A 336 1.89 23.57 1.71
CA LEU A 336 1.26 22.24 1.72
C LEU A 336 1.67 21.42 2.95
N GLN A 337 2.95 21.42 3.32
CA GLN A 337 3.47 20.71 4.49
C GLN A 337 2.87 21.18 5.83
N LYS A 338 2.34 22.40 5.89
CA LYS A 338 1.75 23.00 7.09
C LYS A 338 0.24 22.80 7.18
N ILE A 339 -0.39 22.20 6.16
CA ILE A 339 -1.83 21.99 6.16
C ILE A 339 -2.23 20.98 7.24
N ASP A 340 -3.26 21.35 8.01
CA ASP A 340 -3.84 20.50 9.04
C ASP A 340 -4.39 19.19 8.47
N LYS A 341 -4.26 18.11 9.25
CA LYS A 341 -4.67 16.74 8.88
C LYS A 341 -6.14 16.61 8.47
N LYS A 342 -7.03 17.52 8.89
CA LYS A 342 -8.46 17.50 8.50
C LYS A 342 -8.70 17.96 7.07
N VAL A 343 -7.80 18.76 6.51
CA VAL A 343 -7.98 19.39 5.19
C VAL A 343 -6.97 18.86 4.18
N ARG A 344 -5.83 18.34 4.63
CA ARG A 344 -4.71 17.88 3.78
C ARG A 344 -5.12 16.89 2.68
N ARG A 345 -6.06 15.99 2.98
CA ARG A 345 -6.61 15.01 2.02
C ARG A 345 -7.21 15.64 0.76
N HIS A 346 -7.57 16.92 0.75
CA HIS A 346 -8.03 17.61 -0.46
C HIS A 346 -6.89 17.94 -1.46
N PHE A 347 -5.63 17.84 -1.03
CA PHE A 347 -4.46 18.23 -1.82
C PHE A 347 -3.67 17.04 -2.35
N HIS A 348 -3.52 15.99 -1.54
CA HIS A 348 -2.88 14.74 -1.91
C HIS A 348 -3.47 13.59 -1.08
N ASP A 349 -3.22 12.36 -1.50
CA ASP A 349 -3.54 11.15 -0.74
C ASP A 349 -2.42 10.73 0.21
N ASP A 350 -2.67 9.73 1.06
CA ASP A 350 -1.59 8.95 1.65
C ASP A 350 -0.68 8.45 0.52
N ILE A 351 0.65 8.52 0.70
CA ILE A 351 1.59 8.05 -0.33
C ILE A 351 2.56 7.08 0.31
N THR A 352 2.56 5.85 -0.17
CA THR A 352 3.48 4.80 0.23
C THR A 352 4.31 4.37 -0.96
N VAL A 353 5.64 4.34 -0.77
CA VAL A 353 6.59 3.97 -1.82
C VAL A 353 7.63 3.00 -1.27
N ILE A 354 7.85 1.89 -1.98
CA ILE A 354 8.99 0.98 -1.79
C ILE A 354 9.77 0.92 -3.10
N VAL A 355 11.08 1.15 -3.04
CA VAL A 355 11.99 0.95 -4.16
C VAL A 355 12.94 -0.20 -3.82
N LEU A 356 12.94 -1.27 -4.61
CA LEU A 356 13.85 -2.40 -4.48
C LEU A 356 15.00 -2.28 -5.50
N PHE A 357 16.23 -2.51 -5.06
CA PHE A 357 17.42 -2.58 -5.91
C PHE A 357 17.99 -3.98 -5.86
N PHE A 358 18.20 -4.58 -7.04
CA PHE A 358 18.55 -6.00 -7.16
C PHE A 358 20.05 -6.25 -7.01
N ASN A 359 20.37 -7.35 -6.33
CA ASN A 359 21.64 -8.04 -6.48
C ASN A 359 21.41 -9.32 -7.32
N HIS A 360 21.69 -9.23 -8.61
CA HIS A 360 21.50 -10.32 -9.57
C HIS A 360 22.27 -11.60 -9.23
N ASP A 361 23.41 -11.48 -8.55
CA ASP A 361 24.18 -12.65 -8.11
C ASP A 361 23.47 -13.41 -6.99
N LEU A 362 22.78 -12.70 -6.09
CA LEU A 362 21.97 -13.32 -5.04
C LEU A 362 20.67 -13.93 -5.60
N ILE A 363 20.03 -13.25 -6.55
CA ILE A 363 18.81 -13.73 -7.23
C ILE A 363 19.10 -15.01 -8.01
N SER A 364 20.16 -15.02 -8.83
CA SER A 364 20.53 -16.18 -9.65
C SER A 364 20.89 -17.43 -8.82
N ARG A 365 21.46 -17.24 -7.63
CA ARG A 365 21.76 -18.33 -6.69
C ARG A 365 20.56 -18.83 -5.90
N GLY A 366 19.40 -18.15 -6.00
CA GLY A 366 18.23 -18.45 -5.18
C GLY A 366 18.53 -18.31 -3.68
N ALA A 367 19.38 -17.33 -3.31
CA ALA A 367 19.86 -17.20 -1.94
C ALA A 367 18.69 -16.96 -0.96
N VAL A 368 18.64 -17.79 0.08
CA VAL A 368 17.71 -17.63 1.21
C VAL A 368 18.40 -16.78 2.26
N GLN A 369 17.72 -15.72 2.71
CA GLN A 369 18.24 -14.86 3.78
C GLN A 369 17.94 -15.45 5.16
N ASP A 370 18.98 -15.58 5.97
CA ASP A 370 18.92 -16.01 7.37
C ASP A 370 19.78 -15.05 8.24
N PRO A 371 19.24 -14.45 9.33
CA PRO A 371 17.86 -14.51 9.78
C PRO A 371 16.87 -13.88 8.79
N PRO A 372 15.59 -14.30 8.80
CA PRO A 372 14.54 -13.65 8.04
C PRO A 372 14.46 -12.16 8.34
N VAL A 373 14.11 -11.37 7.33
CA VAL A 373 13.92 -9.92 7.44
C VAL A 373 12.43 -9.61 7.37
N SER A 374 11.94 -8.86 8.35
CA SER A 374 10.57 -8.31 8.38
C SER A 374 10.66 -6.80 8.59
N ASN A 375 10.11 -6.04 7.66
CA ASN A 375 9.98 -4.59 7.77
C ASN A 375 8.56 -4.18 7.43
N ARG A 376 8.02 -3.23 8.20
CA ARG A 376 6.69 -2.67 7.99
C ARG A 376 6.75 -1.15 8.05
N SER A 377 5.83 -0.48 7.37
CA SER A 377 5.61 0.94 7.60
C SER A 377 5.14 1.19 9.03
N ALA A 378 5.34 2.42 9.51
CA ALA A 378 4.77 2.81 10.80
C ALA A 378 3.24 2.74 10.78
N LEU A 379 2.65 2.11 11.80
CA LEU A 379 1.19 1.94 11.94
C LEU A 379 0.45 3.25 12.27
N GLU A 380 1.16 4.22 12.88
CA GLU A 380 0.63 5.52 13.29
C GLU A 380 1.71 6.62 13.24
N HIS A 381 1.30 7.81 12.77
CA HIS A 381 1.95 9.07 13.05
C HIS A 381 1.19 9.74 14.20
N ARG A 382 1.85 9.95 15.35
CA ARG A 382 1.22 10.57 16.53
C ARG A 382 0.97 12.05 16.32
#